data_AF-A0A949HSY6-F1
#
_entry.id   AF-A0A949HSY6-F1
#
_cell.length_a   1.000
_cell.length_b   1.000
_cell.length_c   1.000
_cell.angle_alpha   90.00
_cell.angle_beta   90.00
_cell.angle_gamma   90.00
#
_symmetry.space_group_name_H-M   'P 1'
#
loop_
_entity.id
_entity.type
_entity.pdbx_description
1 polymer ?
#
loop_
_entity_poly.entity_id
_entity_poly.type
_entity_poly.pdbx_seq_one_letter_code
_entity_poly.pdbx_strand_id
1 'polypeptide(L)' 'MDKIFVTGAAGFIGSNLVDRLLADGRSVTGWDNFSTG' A
#
# COMPACT_ATOMS: atom_id res chain seq x y z
N MET A 1 5.70 6.53 15.42
CA MET A 1 4.54 6.51 14.51
C MET A 1 5.11 6.36 13.11
N ASP A 2 5.12 5.15 12.59
CA ASP A 2 5.74 4.89 11.28
C ASP A 2 4.79 5.35 10.19
N LYS A 3 5.28 6.19 9.27
CA LYS A 3 4.55 6.64 8.09
C LYS A 3 5.12 5.93 6.87
N ILE A 4 4.34 5.04 6.29
CA ILE A 4 4.77 4.22 5.15
C ILE A 4 4.04 4.71 3.90
N PHE A 5 4.79 5.01 2.84
CA PHE A 5 4.23 5.42 1.55
C PHE A 5 4.42 4.28 0.54
N VAL A 6 3.32 3.79 -0.04
CA VAL A 6 3.33 2.65 -0.96
C VAL A 6 2.86 3.13 -2.33
N THR A 7 3.72 3.01 -3.35
CA THR A 7 3.35 3.23 -4.76
C THR A 7 2.85 1.93 -5.38
N GLY A 8 1.90 2.00 -6.32
CA GLY A 8 1.28 0.80 -6.89
C GLY A 8 0.40 0.06 -5.86
N ALA A 9 -0.14 0.80 -4.89
CA ALA A 9 -0.86 0.27 -3.72
C ALA A 9 -2.15 -0.49 -4.08
N ALA A 10 -2.72 -0.27 -5.25
CA ALA A 10 -3.91 -0.98 -5.74
C ALA A 10 -3.56 -2.16 -6.67
N GLY A 11 -2.28 -2.37 -7.00
CA GLY A 11 -1.81 -3.52 -7.78
C GLY A 11 -1.78 -4.83 -6.99
N PHE A 12 -1.57 -5.96 -7.69
CA PHE A 12 -1.58 -7.31 -7.08
C PHE A 12 -0.68 -7.43 -5.84
N ILE A 13 0.57 -6.96 -5.93
CA ILE A 13 1.52 -7.02 -4.81
C ILE A 13 1.25 -5.90 -3.81
N GLY A 14 0.97 -4.69 -4.31
CA GLY A 14 0.78 -3.51 -3.47
C GLY A 14 -0.39 -3.65 -2.51
N SER A 15 -1.51 -4.20 -2.97
CA SER A 15 -2.70 -4.38 -2.13
C SER A 15 -2.46 -5.35 -0.99
N ASN A 16 -1.85 -6.51 -1.27
CA ASN A 16 -1.47 -7.49 -0.24
C ASN A 16 -0.48 -6.91 0.78
N LEU A 17 0.48 -6.10 0.32
CA LEU A 17 1.43 -5.41 1.22
C LEU A 17 0.71 -4.39 2.11
N VAL A 18 -0.18 -3.57 1.55
CA VAL A 18 -0.96 -2.58 2.31
C VAL A 18 -1.81 -3.28 3.37
N ASP A 19 -2.51 -4.35 3.03
CA ASP A 19 -3.33 -5.14 3.96
C ASP A 19 -2.49 -5.64 5.13
N ARG A 20 -1.30 -6.19 4.85
CA ARG A 20 -0.40 -6.69 5.90
C ARG A 20 0.11 -5.57 6.82
N LEU A 21 0.51 -4.44 6.24
CA LEU A 21 1.00 -3.29 7.01
C LEU A 21 -0.08 -2.68 7.91
N LEU A 22 -1.32 -2.60 7.41
CA LEU A 22 -2.47 -2.17 8.20
C LEU A 22 -2.76 -3.17 9.33
N ALA A 23 -2.69 -4.47 9.07
CA ALA A 23 -2.88 -5.51 10.08
C ALA A 23 -1.81 -5.45 11.20
N ASP A 24 -0.59 -4.98 10.88
CA ASP A 24 0.48 -4.73 11.86
C ASP A 24 0.33 -3.37 12.59
N GLY A 25 -0.79 -2.66 12.41
CA GLY A 25 -1.09 -1.38 13.08
C GLY A 25 -0.28 -0.20 12.55
N ARG A 26 0.30 -0.29 11.35
CA ARG A 26 1.08 0.79 10.74
C ARG A 26 0.18 1.80 10.05
N SER A 27 0.63 3.05 9.96
CA SER A 27 -0.03 4.09 9.17
C SER A 27 0.53 4.08 7.75
N VAL A 28 -0.36 3.89 6.77
CA VAL A 28 0.01 3.74 5.36
C VAL A 28 -0.69 4.80 4.52
N THR A 29 0.06 5.41 3.59
CA THR A 29 -0.49 6.21 2.49
C THR A 29 -0.21 5.47 1.19
N GLY A 30 -1.27 4.97 0.55
CA GLY A 30 -1.18 4.33 -0.76
C GLY A 30 -1.31 5.35 -1.88
N TRP A 31 -0.49 5.22 -2.91
CA TRP A 31 -0.54 6.00 -4.15
C TRP A 31 -0.55 5.05 -5.34
N ASP A 32 -1.54 5.20 -6.21
CA ASP A 32 -1.67 4.40 -7.41
C ASP A 32 -2.22 5.27 -8.55
N ASN A 33 -1.73 5.04 -9.76
CA ASN A 33 -2.22 5.70 -10.96
C ASN A 33 -3.21 4.84 -11.74
N PHE A 34 -3.50 3.62 -11.27
CA PHE A 34 -4.35 2.61 -11.90
C PHE A 34 -3.94 2.26 -13.33
N SER A 35 -2.66 2.44 -13.69
CA SER A 35 -2.13 1.97 -14.97
C SER A 35 -2.04 0.44 -14.92
N THR A 36 -2.56 -0.22 -15.95
CA THR A 36 -2.58 -1.69 -16.05
C THR A 36 -1.35 -2.27 -16.74
N GLY A 37 -0.37 -1.43 -17.07
CA GLY A 37 0.56 -1.68 -18.17
C GLY A 37 -0.03 -1.24 -19.50
#